data_AF-A0A2N5A7Y3-F1
#
_entry.id   AF-A0A2N5A7Y3-F1
#
_cell.length_a   1.000
_cell.length_b   1.000
_cell.length_c   1.000
_cell.angle_alpha   90.00
_cell.angle_beta   90.00
_cell.angle_gamma   90.00
#
_symmetry.space_group_name_H-M   'P 1'
#
loop_
_entity.id
_entity.type
_entity.pdbx_description
1 polymer ?
#
loop_
_entity_poly.entity_id
_entity_poly.type
_entity_poly.pdbx_seq_one_letter_code
_entity_poly.pdbx_strand_id
1 'polypeptide(L)'
;LQASGYTVPVSALLVAYGGLALLLAPFGVYSICIAAITAAICQSPEAHPDPQQRWLAAMAAGGFYLLAGLFGGSITALMSALPAAWIQMLAGLALLGTIGGSLFQAVHQASERDAAVLTFLVTASGVTLAGIGSAFWGVVLGGVSYGVLSALRRP
;
A
#
# COMPACT_ATOMS: atom_id res chain seq x y z
N LEU A 1 -0.34 4.83 -9.43
CA LEU A 1 0.48 5.38 -10.53
C LEU A 1 0.13 4.77 -11.89
N GLN A 2 0.47 3.49 -12.15
CA GLN A 2 0.11 2.85 -13.43
C GLN A 2 -1.42 2.76 -13.65
N ALA A 3 -2.17 2.42 -12.59
CA ALA A 3 -3.63 2.45 -12.60
C ALA A 3 -4.24 3.83 -12.91
N SER A 4 -3.44 4.89 -12.87
CA SER A 4 -3.84 6.27 -13.14
C SER A 4 -3.17 6.84 -14.39
N GLY A 5 -2.65 5.96 -15.26
CA GLY A 5 -2.11 6.33 -16.57
C GLY A 5 -0.66 6.82 -16.57
N TYR A 6 0.04 6.82 -15.43
CA TYR A 6 1.45 7.22 -15.38
C TYR A 6 2.37 6.05 -15.77
N THR A 7 3.28 6.30 -16.71
CA THR A 7 4.36 5.36 -17.07
C THR A 7 5.46 5.47 -16.02
N VAL A 8 5.67 4.40 -15.26
CA VAL A 8 6.59 4.41 -14.12
C VAL A 8 7.65 3.33 -14.27
N PRO A 9 8.96 3.68 -14.22
CA PRO A 9 10.03 2.70 -14.20
C PRO A 9 10.10 2.03 -12.82
N VAL A 10 9.32 0.96 -12.62
CA VAL A 10 9.16 0.25 -11.33
C VAL A 10 10.51 -0.17 -10.74
N SER A 11 11.43 -0.69 -11.57
CA SER A 11 12.76 -1.11 -11.13
C SER A 11 13.59 0.05 -10.55
N ALA A 12 13.56 1.22 -11.20
CA ALA A 12 14.33 2.37 -10.75
C ALA A 12 13.79 2.90 -9.40
N LEU A 13 12.46 2.92 -9.24
CA LEU A 13 11.85 3.30 -7.97
C LEU A 13 12.20 2.33 -6.85
N LEU A 14 12.10 1.02 -7.09
CA LEU A 14 12.44 0.01 -6.08
C LEU A 14 13.90 0.13 -5.62
N VAL A 15 14.84 0.32 -6.56
CA VAL A 15 16.26 0.52 -6.23
C VAL A 15 16.48 1.83 -5.47
N ALA A 16 15.83 2.92 -5.88
CA ALA A 16 15.96 4.20 -5.19
C ALA A 16 15.43 4.15 -3.76
N TYR A 17 14.23 3.63 -3.53
CA TYR A 17 13.64 3.51 -2.19
C TYR A 17 14.37 2.49 -1.32
N GLY A 18 14.82 1.37 -1.89
CA GLY A 18 15.64 0.39 -1.17
C GLY A 18 17.00 0.97 -0.77
N GLY A 19 17.65 1.72 -1.65
CA GLY A 19 18.89 2.45 -1.34
C GLY A 19 18.67 3.52 -0.27
N LEU A 20 17.57 4.27 -0.33
CA LEU A 20 17.20 5.25 0.69
C LEU A 20 16.96 4.60 2.05
N ALA A 21 16.27 3.46 2.08
CA ALA A 21 16.05 2.68 3.28
C ALA A 21 17.38 2.18 3.88
N LEU A 22 18.31 1.72 3.04
CA LEU A 22 19.64 1.28 3.47
C LEU A 22 20.45 2.44 4.06
N LEU A 23 20.42 3.62 3.42
CA LEU A 23 21.10 4.81 3.91
C LEU A 23 20.51 5.33 5.22
N LEU A 24 19.20 5.20 5.40
CA LEU A 24 18.49 5.67 6.59
C LEU A 24 18.36 4.60 7.69
N ALA A 25 18.73 3.35 7.42
CA ALA A 25 18.77 2.27 8.39
C ALA A 25 19.50 2.62 9.70
N PRO A 26 20.69 3.24 9.69
CA PRO A 26 21.36 3.64 10.94
C PRO A 26 20.60 4.73 11.73
N PHE A 27 19.67 5.45 11.09
CA PHE A 27 18.80 6.43 11.72
C PHE A 27 17.50 5.83 12.27
N GLY A 28 17.38 4.49 12.29
CA GLY A 28 16.21 3.78 12.80
C GLY A 28 15.09 3.57 11.78
N VAL A 29 15.33 3.88 10.49
CA VAL A 29 14.36 3.61 9.42
C VAL A 29 14.43 2.14 9.02
N TYR A 30 13.40 1.37 9.33
CA TYR A 30 13.35 -0.07 9.05
C TYR A 30 12.75 -0.41 7.68
N SER A 31 11.97 0.48 7.10
CA SER A 31 11.32 0.25 5.80
C SER A 31 10.90 1.56 5.14
N ILE A 32 11.00 1.59 3.81
CA ILE A 32 10.50 2.68 2.97
C ILE A 32 9.73 2.07 1.81
N CYS A 33 8.50 2.52 1.60
CA CYS A 33 7.63 2.02 0.56
C CYS A 33 6.82 3.16 -0.07
N ILE A 34 6.26 2.89 -1.24
CA ILE A 34 5.33 3.81 -1.88
C ILE A 34 3.99 3.74 -1.13
N ALA A 35 3.59 4.84 -0.50
CA ALA A 35 2.32 4.94 0.21
C ALA A 35 1.15 4.96 -0.79
N ALA A 36 0.51 3.81 -1.02
CA ALA A 36 -0.56 3.66 -2.01
C ALA A 36 -1.76 4.60 -1.74
N ILE A 37 -2.09 4.82 -0.46
CA ILE A 37 -3.21 5.67 -0.04
C ILE A 37 -2.94 7.14 -0.37
N THR A 38 -1.83 7.66 0.14
CA THR A 38 -1.39 9.04 -0.12
C THR A 38 -1.21 9.27 -1.61
N ALA A 39 -0.60 8.31 -2.31
CA ALA A 39 -0.49 8.36 -3.76
C ALA A 39 -1.89 8.53 -4.36
N ALA A 40 -2.83 7.61 -4.11
CA ALA A 40 -4.19 7.66 -4.64
C ALA A 40 -4.89 9.02 -4.44
N ILE A 41 -4.72 9.64 -3.28
CA ILE A 41 -5.24 10.97 -2.97
C ILE A 41 -4.56 12.04 -3.84
N CYS A 42 -3.22 12.06 -3.89
CA CYS A 42 -2.47 13.06 -4.65
C CYS A 42 -2.65 12.95 -6.18
N GLN A 43 -2.92 11.75 -6.72
CA GLN A 43 -3.24 11.55 -8.14
C GLN A 43 -4.73 11.77 -8.47
N SER A 44 -5.57 12.09 -7.49
CA SER A 44 -7.00 12.37 -7.72
C SER A 44 -7.19 13.59 -8.64
N PRO A 45 -8.22 13.61 -9.51
CA PRO A 45 -8.60 14.79 -10.28
C PRO A 45 -8.86 16.02 -9.42
N GLU A 46 -9.30 15.82 -8.17
CA GLU A 46 -9.53 16.89 -7.19
C GLU A 46 -8.25 17.59 -6.73
N ALA A 47 -7.08 16.93 -6.84
CA ALA A 47 -5.81 17.50 -6.40
C ALA A 47 -5.31 18.59 -7.35
N HIS A 48 -5.48 18.37 -8.66
CA HIS A 48 -5.24 19.37 -9.69
C HIS A 48 -5.90 18.92 -11.02
N PRO A 49 -6.57 19.81 -11.77
CA PRO A 49 -7.18 19.47 -13.05
C PRO A 49 -6.14 19.00 -14.07
N ASP A 50 -4.96 19.65 -14.12
CA ASP A 50 -3.82 19.22 -14.94
C ASP A 50 -3.08 18.02 -14.28
N PRO A 51 -3.05 16.83 -14.91
CA PRO A 51 -2.33 15.65 -14.40
C PRO A 51 -0.82 15.88 -14.24
N GLN A 52 -0.21 16.77 -15.02
CA GLN A 52 1.23 17.02 -14.96
C GLN A 52 1.63 17.86 -13.74
N GLN A 53 0.68 18.49 -13.06
CA GLN A 53 0.94 19.34 -11.89
C GLN A 53 0.55 18.68 -10.57
N ARG A 54 -0.03 17.47 -10.60
CA ARG A 54 -0.46 16.73 -9.40
C ARG A 54 0.67 16.36 -8.44
N TRP A 55 1.93 16.41 -8.90
CA TRP A 55 3.10 16.25 -8.02
C TRP A 55 3.18 17.34 -6.95
N LEU A 56 2.59 18.52 -7.16
CA LEU A 56 2.55 19.59 -6.16
C LEU A 56 1.80 19.16 -4.90
N ALA A 57 0.71 18.38 -5.06
CA ALA A 57 -0.02 17.81 -3.94
C ALA A 57 0.83 16.80 -3.17
N ALA A 58 1.63 16.00 -3.87
CA ALA A 58 2.57 15.07 -3.24
C ALA A 58 3.71 15.80 -2.50
N MET A 59 4.22 16.91 -3.05
CA MET A 59 5.22 17.77 -2.38
C MET A 59 4.67 18.35 -1.08
N ALA A 60 3.45 18.91 -1.14
CA ALA A 60 2.79 19.49 0.02
C ALA A 60 2.56 18.41 1.09
N ALA A 61 2.03 17.24 0.71
CA ALA A 61 1.85 16.11 1.62
C ALA A 61 3.19 15.67 2.25
N GLY A 62 4.26 15.58 1.45
CA GLY A 62 5.60 15.28 1.94
C GLY A 62 6.10 16.30 2.97
N GLY A 63 5.91 17.59 2.71
CA GLY A 63 6.24 18.67 3.66
C GLY A 63 5.47 18.54 4.98
N PHE A 64 4.16 18.29 4.93
CA PHE A 64 3.36 18.05 6.13
C PHE A 64 3.79 16.78 6.88
N TYR A 65 4.17 15.71 6.19
CA TYR A 65 4.70 14.51 6.83
C TYR A 65 6.06 14.74 7.50
N LEU A 66 6.94 15.54 6.92
CA LEU A 66 8.21 15.92 7.56
C LEU A 66 7.97 16.75 8.83
N LEU A 67 7.05 17.72 8.77
CA LEU A 67 6.63 18.48 9.94
C LEU A 67 6.03 17.56 11.01
N ALA A 68 5.11 16.67 10.65
CA ALA A 68 4.55 15.68 11.56
C ALA A 68 5.65 14.77 12.16
N GLY A 69 6.64 14.38 11.36
CA GLY A 69 7.80 13.61 11.82
C GLY A 69 8.63 14.35 12.86
N LEU A 70 8.84 15.66 12.70
CA LEU A 70 9.52 16.50 13.70
C LEU A 70 8.76 16.52 15.04
N PHE A 71 7.42 16.53 14.98
CA PHE A 71 6.56 16.43 16.15
C PHE A 71 6.22 14.98 16.54
N GLY A 72 6.93 13.99 16.01
CA GLY A 72 6.61 12.57 16.18
C GLY A 72 6.55 12.12 17.64
N GLY A 73 7.43 12.65 18.50
CA GLY A 73 7.40 12.41 19.95
C GLY A 73 6.10 12.90 20.61
N SER A 74 5.67 14.11 20.29
CA SER A 74 4.42 14.70 20.78
C SER A 74 3.20 13.94 20.27
N ILE A 75 3.20 13.54 18.98
CA ILE A 75 2.13 12.74 18.38
C ILE A 75 2.03 11.38 19.08
N THR A 76 3.17 10.73 19.34
CA THR A 76 3.22 9.44 20.04
C THR A 76 2.71 9.57 21.48
N ALA A 77 3.07 10.64 22.18
CA ALA A 77 2.56 10.92 23.52
C ALA A 77 1.04 11.19 23.55
N LEU A 78 0.51 11.87 22.52
CA LEU A 78 -0.93 12.05 22.38
C LEU A 78 -1.63 10.72 22.10
N MET A 79 -1.09 9.90 21.21
CA MET A 79 -1.64 8.59 20.89
C MET A 79 -1.64 7.65 22.10
N SER A 80 -0.63 7.68 22.97
CA SER A 80 -0.62 6.87 24.19
C SER A 80 -1.65 7.30 25.24
N ALA A 81 -2.15 8.54 25.16
CA ALA A 81 -3.24 9.02 26.00
C ALA A 81 -4.63 8.58 25.51
N LEU A 82 -4.76 8.15 24.23
CA LEU A 82 -6.02 7.66 23.68
C LEU A 82 -6.20 6.15 23.97
N PRO A 83 -7.43 5.68 24.24
CA PRO A 83 -7.69 4.25 24.32
C PRO A 83 -7.45 3.57 22.97
N ALA A 84 -6.84 2.38 23.00
CA ALA A 84 -6.45 1.64 21.79
C ALA A 84 -7.60 1.44 20.79
N ALA A 85 -8.83 1.28 21.28
CA ALA A 85 -10.03 1.12 20.45
C ALA A 85 -10.26 2.32 19.50
N TRP A 86 -9.97 3.55 19.93
CA TRP A 86 -10.13 4.74 19.09
C TRP A 86 -9.10 4.79 17.96
N ILE A 87 -7.85 4.41 18.27
CA ILE A 87 -6.76 4.33 17.29
C ILE A 87 -7.09 3.28 16.22
N GLN A 88 -7.55 2.11 16.65
CA GLN A 88 -7.96 1.02 15.75
C GLN A 88 -9.14 1.42 14.87
N MET A 89 -10.14 2.12 15.44
CA MET A 89 -11.29 2.60 14.67
C MET A 89 -10.88 3.63 13.62
N LEU A 90 -10.07 4.62 13.98
CA LEU A 90 -9.56 5.63 13.04
C LEU A 90 -8.70 5.00 11.93
N ALA A 91 -7.81 4.07 12.29
CA ALA A 91 -7.00 3.34 11.32
C ALA A 91 -7.89 2.51 10.37
N GLY A 92 -8.89 1.81 10.89
CA GLY A 92 -9.85 1.05 10.09
C GLY A 92 -10.61 1.93 9.10
N LEU A 93 -11.18 3.05 9.57
CA LEU A 93 -11.91 4.01 8.73
C LEU A 93 -11.03 4.60 7.62
N ALA A 94 -9.76 4.92 7.93
CA ALA A 94 -8.80 5.41 6.94
C ALA A 94 -8.45 4.36 5.87
N LEU A 95 -8.48 3.07 6.23
CA LEU A 95 -8.19 1.97 5.33
C LEU A 95 -9.38 1.53 4.47
N LEU A 96 -10.63 1.79 4.88
CA LEU A 96 -11.82 1.31 4.16
C LEU A 96 -11.83 1.74 2.68
N GLY A 97 -11.57 3.01 2.40
CA GLY A 97 -11.58 3.54 1.04
C GLY A 97 -10.50 2.92 0.15
N THR A 98 -9.33 2.64 0.72
CA THR A 98 -8.20 2.07 -0.02
C THR A 98 -8.34 0.58 -0.23
N ILE A 99 -8.82 -0.16 0.77
CA ILE A 99 -9.21 -1.57 0.61
C ILE A 99 -10.27 -1.71 -0.48
N GLY A 100 -11.32 -0.88 -0.45
CA GLY A 100 -12.38 -0.91 -1.46
C GLY A 100 -11.86 -0.67 -2.87
N GLY A 101 -11.04 0.37 -3.07
CA GLY A 101 -10.44 0.70 -4.36
C GLY A 101 -9.48 -0.38 -4.88
N SER A 102 -8.60 -0.89 -4.02
CA SER A 102 -7.65 -1.95 -4.40
C SER A 102 -8.35 -3.28 -4.69
N LEU A 103 -9.39 -3.64 -3.92
CA LEU A 103 -10.15 -4.86 -4.18
C LEU A 103 -10.94 -4.76 -5.48
N PHE A 104 -11.60 -3.62 -5.73
CA PHE A 104 -12.31 -3.37 -6.99
C PHE A 104 -11.38 -3.54 -8.20
N GLN A 105 -10.17 -2.96 -8.13
CA GLN A 105 -9.17 -3.11 -9.17
C GLN A 105 -8.71 -4.57 -9.33
N ALA A 106 -8.49 -5.29 -8.23
CA ALA A 106 -8.00 -6.67 -8.25
C ALA A 106 -9.00 -7.66 -8.86
N VAL A 107 -10.31 -7.45 -8.66
CA VAL A 107 -11.37 -8.35 -9.20
C VAL A 107 -11.90 -7.92 -10.57
N HIS A 108 -11.43 -6.79 -11.09
CA HIS A 108 -11.89 -6.21 -12.35
C HIS A 108 -11.64 -7.16 -13.53
N GLN A 109 -10.45 -7.78 -13.58
CA GLN A 109 -10.08 -8.70 -14.65
C GLN A 109 -10.69 -10.09 -14.41
N ALA A 110 -11.67 -10.48 -15.24
CA ALA A 110 -12.38 -11.75 -15.09
C ALA A 110 -11.47 -12.98 -15.13
N SER A 111 -10.31 -12.89 -15.80
CA SER A 111 -9.34 -13.99 -15.88
C SER A 111 -8.57 -14.24 -14.58
N GLU A 112 -8.44 -13.22 -13.74
CA GLU A 112 -7.56 -13.23 -12.56
C GLU A 112 -8.35 -13.19 -11.25
N ARG A 113 -9.67 -12.98 -11.34
CA ARG A 113 -10.59 -12.79 -10.20
C ARG A 113 -10.49 -13.90 -9.16
N ASP A 114 -10.48 -15.16 -9.57
CA ASP A 114 -10.43 -16.29 -8.63
C ASP A 114 -9.13 -16.27 -7.81
N ALA A 115 -8.00 -15.98 -8.46
CA ALA A 115 -6.70 -15.85 -7.79
C ALA A 115 -6.65 -14.62 -6.88
N ALA A 116 -7.23 -13.49 -7.29
CA ALA A 116 -7.33 -12.29 -6.48
C ALA A 116 -8.16 -12.51 -5.20
N VAL A 117 -9.30 -13.20 -5.32
CA VAL A 117 -10.16 -13.54 -4.18
C VAL A 117 -9.46 -14.50 -3.23
N LEU A 118 -8.78 -15.54 -3.74
CA LEU A 118 -7.99 -16.46 -2.92
C LEU A 118 -6.87 -15.72 -2.17
N THR A 119 -6.12 -14.85 -2.86
CA THR A 119 -5.08 -14.00 -2.25
C THR A 119 -5.65 -13.18 -1.09
N PHE A 120 -6.79 -12.53 -1.32
CA PHE A 120 -7.44 -11.69 -0.31
C PHE A 120 -7.92 -12.51 0.89
N LEU A 121 -8.63 -13.63 0.65
CA LEU A 121 -9.15 -14.48 1.72
C LEU A 121 -8.05 -15.09 2.58
N VAL A 122 -6.97 -15.59 1.96
CA VAL A 122 -5.82 -16.11 2.70
C VAL A 122 -5.16 -14.99 3.50
N THR A 123 -4.96 -13.81 2.92
CA THR A 123 -4.36 -12.66 3.63
C THR A 123 -5.22 -12.23 4.82
N ALA A 124 -6.54 -12.15 4.64
CA ALA A 124 -7.51 -11.74 5.66
C ALA A 124 -7.75 -12.81 6.75
N SER A 125 -7.43 -14.08 6.48
CA SER A 125 -7.67 -15.19 7.41
C SER A 125 -6.88 -15.10 8.72
N GLY A 126 -5.78 -14.34 8.74
CA GLY A 126 -4.88 -14.26 9.90
C GLY A 126 -4.10 -15.54 10.17
N VAL A 127 -4.15 -16.55 9.28
CA VAL A 127 -3.42 -17.81 9.43
C VAL A 127 -1.91 -17.55 9.49
N THR A 128 -1.26 -18.12 10.50
CA THR A 128 0.20 -18.15 10.61
C THR A 128 0.67 -19.58 10.34
N LEU A 129 1.53 -19.75 9.35
CA LEU A 129 2.08 -21.06 8.97
C LEU A 129 3.60 -20.98 9.00
N ALA A 130 4.25 -21.92 9.69
CA ALA A 130 5.70 -21.95 9.89
C ALA A 130 6.28 -20.64 10.50
N GLY A 131 5.51 -19.94 11.34
CA GLY A 131 5.91 -18.66 11.94
C GLY A 131 5.81 -17.45 11.00
N ILE A 132 5.34 -17.64 9.76
CA ILE A 132 5.14 -16.57 8.78
C ILE A 132 3.66 -16.19 8.73
N GLY A 133 3.39 -14.88 8.75
CA GLY A 133 2.03 -14.33 8.71
C GLY A 133 1.28 -14.58 7.40
N SER A 134 -0.05 -14.42 7.46
CA SER A 134 -0.97 -14.67 6.36
C SER A 134 -0.70 -13.85 5.10
N ALA A 135 -0.14 -12.64 5.24
CA ALA A 135 0.17 -11.77 4.11
C ALA A 135 1.16 -12.40 3.11
N PHE A 136 2.17 -13.11 3.60
CA PHE A 136 3.12 -13.83 2.74
C PHE A 136 2.43 -15.00 2.03
N TRP A 137 1.72 -15.82 2.80
CA TRP A 137 1.01 -16.99 2.26
C TRP A 137 -0.10 -16.60 1.29
N GLY A 138 -0.74 -15.45 1.48
CA GLY A 138 -1.71 -14.88 0.55
C GLY A 138 -1.09 -14.65 -0.82
N VAL A 139 0.07 -14.00 -0.88
CA VAL A 139 0.80 -13.77 -2.14
C VAL A 139 1.28 -15.09 -2.75
N VAL A 140 1.80 -16.02 -1.96
CA VAL A 140 2.29 -17.32 -2.46
C VAL A 140 1.14 -18.16 -3.04
N LEU A 141 0.07 -18.40 -2.26
CA LEU A 141 -1.07 -19.20 -2.71
C LEU A 141 -1.84 -18.51 -3.82
N GLY A 142 -1.98 -17.18 -3.75
CA GLY A 142 -2.49 -16.33 -4.81
C GLY A 142 -1.72 -16.50 -6.11
N GLY A 143 -0.40 -16.36 -6.07
CA GLY A 143 0.48 -16.51 -7.23
C GLY A 143 0.48 -17.93 -7.81
N VAL A 144 0.47 -18.96 -6.95
CA VAL A 144 0.33 -20.35 -7.39
C VAL A 144 -1.01 -20.57 -8.08
N SER A 145 -2.12 -20.10 -7.49
CA SER A 145 -3.44 -20.22 -8.09
C SER A 145 -3.54 -19.49 -9.43
N TYR A 146 -2.94 -18.30 -9.54
CA TYR A 146 -2.83 -17.55 -10.77
C TYR A 146 -2.03 -18.33 -11.83
N GLY A 147 -0.89 -18.90 -11.47
CA GLY A 147 -0.05 -19.71 -12.36
C GLY A 147 -0.77 -20.96 -12.87
N VAL A 148 -1.46 -21.69 -11.99
CA VAL A 148 -2.21 -22.90 -12.35
C VAL A 148 -3.40 -22.54 -13.25
N LEU A 149 -4.20 -21.53 -12.89
CA LEU A 149 -5.38 -21.13 -13.66
C LEU A 149 -5.01 -20.53 -15.02
N SER A 150 -3.91 -19.78 -15.10
CA SER A 150 -3.41 -19.25 -16.37
C SER A 150 -2.82 -20.35 -17.25
N ALA A 151 -2.14 -21.34 -16.68
CA ALA A 151 -1.62 -22.48 -17.43
C ALA A 151 -2.74 -23.38 -17.98
N LEU A 152 -3.79 -23.64 -17.20
CA LEU A 152 -4.96 -24.43 -17.64
C LEU A 152 -5.82 -23.73 -18.70
N ARG A 153 -5.69 -22.40 -18.85
CA ARG A 153 -6.39 -21.60 -19.86
C ARG A 153 -5.58 -21.37 -21.14
N ARG A 154 -4.31 -21.80 -21.17
CA ARG A 154 -3.51 -21.80 -22.41
C ARG A 154 -3.96 -23.01 -23.26
N PRO A 155 -4.42 -22.80 -24.51
CA PRO A 155 -4.78 -23.90 -25.40
C PRO A 155 -3.57 -24.74 -25.80
#